data_AF-A0A094MNT5-F1
#
_entry.id   AF-A0A094MNT5-F1
#
_cell.length_a   1.000
_cell.length_b   1.000
_cell.length_c   1.000
_cell.angle_alpha   90.00
_cell.angle_beta   90.00
_cell.angle_gamma   90.00
#
_symmetry.space_group_name_H-M   'P 1'
#
loop_
_entity.id
_entity.type
_entity.pdbx_description
1 polymer ?
#
loop_
_entity_poly.entity_id
_entity_poly.type
_entity_poly.pdbx_seq_one_letter_code
_entity_poly.pdbx_strand_id
1 'polypeptide(L)'
;MNDVLENELQCTICSEYFIEAVTLNCAHSFCSYCIREWTKRKVECPICRQEIKSKTRSLVLDNCIDRMVEKLDVEMREHRLTLIRERKGKQNVLVKPATDNDICVVSSICSILSMRSCDSEDSEEDSYYNESYYII
;
A
#
# COMPACT_ATOMS: atom_id res chain seq x y z
N MET A 1 -26.34 12.86 5.82
CA MET A 1 -25.48 12.39 6.94
C MET A 1 -24.23 11.65 6.42
N ASN A 2 -24.08 11.39 5.11
CA ASN A 2 -22.82 10.90 4.52
C ASN A 2 -21.85 12.05 4.20
N ASP A 3 -22.39 13.24 3.96
CA ASP A 3 -21.76 14.42 3.35
C ASP A 3 -20.48 14.88 4.09
N VAL A 4 -20.42 14.68 5.40
CA VAL A 4 -19.23 15.00 6.22
C VAL A 4 -18.10 14.01 5.96
N LEU A 5 -18.40 12.72 5.84
CA LEU A 5 -17.39 11.68 5.56
C LEU A 5 -16.86 11.75 4.13
N GLU A 6 -17.69 12.22 3.20
CA GLU A 6 -17.31 12.40 1.80
C GLU A 6 -16.21 13.47 1.64
N ASN A 7 -16.27 14.56 2.41
CA ASN A 7 -15.26 15.63 2.37
C ASN A 7 -13.94 15.24 3.08
N GLU A 8 -14.01 14.56 4.22
CA GLU A 8 -12.81 14.17 5.00
C GLU A 8 -11.94 13.10 4.29
N LEU A 9 -12.51 12.38 3.32
CA LEU A 9 -11.81 11.35 2.54
C LEU A 9 -11.28 11.85 1.18
N GLN A 10 -11.34 13.15 0.91
CA GLN A 10 -10.86 13.77 -0.33
C GLN A 10 -9.43 14.33 -0.22
N CYS A 11 -8.66 14.14 -1.29
CA CYS A 11 -7.32 14.65 -1.43
C CYS A 11 -7.31 16.11 -1.90
N THR A 12 -6.99 17.04 -1.02
CA THR A 12 -6.95 18.50 -1.27
C THR A 12 -6.10 18.96 -2.48
N ILE A 13 -5.18 18.13 -2.99
CA ILE A 13 -4.41 18.41 -4.22
C ILE A 13 -5.22 18.18 -5.51
N CYS A 14 -6.15 17.23 -5.52
CA CYS A 14 -6.91 16.86 -6.74
C CYS A 14 -8.43 16.84 -6.58
N SER A 15 -8.95 17.09 -5.38
CA SER A 15 -10.39 17.09 -5.07
C SER A 15 -11.10 15.76 -5.35
N GLU A 16 -10.36 14.65 -5.23
CA GLU A 16 -10.83 13.28 -5.44
C GLU A 16 -10.63 12.45 -4.18
N TYR A 17 -11.46 11.43 -3.96
CA TYR A 17 -11.24 10.44 -2.90
C TYR A 17 -9.82 9.88 -2.96
N PHE A 18 -9.17 9.69 -1.80
CA PHE A 18 -7.78 9.22 -1.79
C PHE A 18 -7.59 7.95 -2.64
N ILE A 19 -6.62 7.99 -3.55
CA ILE A 19 -6.13 6.86 -4.32
C ILE A 19 -4.72 6.59 -3.80
N GLU A 20 -4.54 5.42 -3.21
CA GLU A 20 -3.29 5.04 -2.53
C GLU A 20 -2.92 6.04 -1.43
N ALA A 21 -3.74 6.10 -0.38
CA ALA A 21 -3.61 7.08 0.70
C ALA A 21 -2.21 7.01 1.36
N VAL A 22 -1.56 8.16 1.45
CA VAL A 22 -0.28 8.38 2.13
C VAL A 22 -0.46 9.45 3.19
N THR A 23 -0.19 9.10 4.44
CA THR A 23 -0.18 10.01 5.59
C THR A 23 1.26 10.47 5.85
N LEU A 24 1.44 11.76 6.12
CA LEU A 24 2.74 12.38 6.42
C LEU A 24 3.05 12.38 7.93
N ASN A 25 4.29 12.67 8.30
CA ASN A 25 4.71 12.93 9.69
C ASN A 25 3.89 14.03 10.41
N CYS A 26 3.23 14.91 9.66
CA CYS A 26 2.33 15.95 10.17
C CYS A 26 0.85 15.54 10.15
N ALA A 27 0.55 14.23 10.16
CA ALA A 27 -0.77 13.59 10.13
C ALA A 27 -1.70 13.89 8.93
N HIS A 28 -1.35 14.84 8.06
CA HIS A 28 -2.09 15.14 6.84
C HIS A 28 -1.94 14.02 5.80
N SER A 29 -3.05 13.67 5.12
CA SER A 29 -3.12 12.60 4.14
C SER A 29 -3.34 13.12 2.72
N PHE A 30 -2.77 12.40 1.73
CA PHE A 30 -2.81 12.73 0.30
C PHE A 30 -2.83 11.44 -0.53
N CYS A 31 -3.19 11.52 -1.81
CA CYS A 31 -2.93 10.42 -2.75
C CYS A 31 -1.40 10.25 -2.94
N SER A 32 -0.91 9.01 -2.96
CA SER A 32 0.49 8.66 -3.25
C SER A 32 1.03 9.40 -4.49
N TYR A 33 0.24 9.39 -5.58
CA TYR A 33 0.56 10.13 -6.80
C TYR A 33 0.72 11.63 -6.57
N CYS A 34 -0.28 12.28 -5.97
CA CYS A 34 -0.30 13.72 -5.80
C CYS A 34 0.84 14.23 -4.91
N ILE A 35 1.12 13.55 -3.79
CA ILE A 35 2.19 13.98 -2.89
C ILE A 35 3.58 13.70 -3.46
N ARG A 36 3.75 12.64 -4.28
CA ARG A 36 5.01 12.43 -5.01
C ARG A 36 5.27 13.56 -6.00
N GLU A 37 4.28 13.91 -6.83
CA GLU A 37 4.42 15.02 -7.79
C GLU A 37 4.69 16.37 -7.10
N TRP A 38 4.01 16.65 -5.98
CA TRP A 38 4.29 17.83 -5.15
C TRP A 38 5.75 17.86 -4.66
N THR A 39 6.26 16.74 -4.14
CA THR A 39 7.63 16.66 -3.63
C THR A 39 8.73 16.74 -4.69
N LYS A 40 8.41 16.72 -5.99
CA LYS A 40 9.36 17.10 -7.06
C LYS A 40 9.68 18.60 -7.07
N ARG A 41 8.81 19.43 -6.46
CA ARG A 41 8.94 20.90 -6.41
C ARG A 41 9.27 21.40 -5.00
N LYS A 42 8.64 20.82 -3.96
CA LYS A 42 8.82 21.25 -2.57
C LYS A 42 8.66 20.10 -1.57
N VAL A 43 9.55 20.01 -0.58
CA VAL A 43 9.51 18.99 0.48
C VAL A 43 8.76 19.48 1.74
N GLU A 44 7.70 20.25 1.53
CA GLU A 44 6.81 20.79 2.58
C GLU A 44 5.39 20.22 2.44
N CYS A 45 4.66 20.05 3.53
CA CYS A 45 3.26 19.63 3.49
C CYS A 45 2.39 20.68 2.77
N PRO A 46 1.58 20.30 1.76
CA PRO A 46 0.69 21.24 1.06
C PRO A 46 -0.27 22.02 1.96
N ILE A 47 -0.65 21.47 3.12
CA ILE A 47 -1.63 22.07 4.03
C ILE A 47 -0.92 22.92 5.11
N CYS A 48 -0.11 22.29 5.97
CA CYS A 48 0.50 22.96 7.13
C CYS A 48 1.93 23.49 6.89
N ARG A 49 2.51 23.27 5.70
CA ARG A 49 3.88 23.67 5.31
C ARG A 49 5.01 23.10 6.18
N GLN A 50 4.72 22.17 7.08
CA GLN A 50 5.74 21.44 7.83
C GLN A 50 6.59 20.57 6.89
N GLU A 51 7.89 20.49 7.14
CA GLU A 51 8.83 19.63 6.41
C GLU A 51 8.38 18.16 6.40
N ILE A 52 8.48 17.52 5.23
CA ILE A 52 8.11 16.11 5.04
C ILE A 52 9.30 15.20 5.38
N LYS A 53 9.22 14.56 6.55
CA LYS A 53 10.22 13.63 7.09
C LYS A 53 9.86 12.16 6.86
N SER A 54 8.57 11.85 6.77
CA SER A 54 8.10 10.49 6.46
C SER A 54 6.79 10.49 5.66
N LYS A 55 6.55 9.37 4.97
CA LYS A 55 5.39 9.11 4.11
C LYS A 55 4.97 7.66 4.35
N THR A 56 3.80 7.42 4.93
CA THR A 56 3.32 6.07 5.30
C THR A 56 2.03 5.75 4.56
N ARG A 57 1.94 4.59 3.91
CA ARG A 57 0.69 4.12 3.28
C ARG A 57 -0.37 3.80 4.34
N SER A 58 -1.58 4.28 4.14
CA SER A 58 -2.71 4.05 5.05
C SER A 58 -3.72 3.07 4.45
N LEU A 59 -3.51 1.78 4.70
CA LEU A 59 -4.43 0.71 4.28
C LEU A 59 -5.82 0.87 4.90
N VAL A 60 -5.93 1.49 6.08
CA VAL A 60 -7.21 1.78 6.73
C VAL A 60 -8.04 2.77 5.92
N LEU A 61 -7.39 3.84 5.40
CA LEU A 61 -8.07 4.81 4.53
C LEU A 61 -8.41 4.18 3.18
N ASP A 62 -7.46 3.49 2.53
CA ASP A 62 -7.70 2.80 1.25
C ASP A 62 -8.92 1.85 1.37
N ASN A 63 -8.91 0.92 2.35
CA ASN A 63 -9.99 -0.04 2.58
C ASN A 63 -11.33 0.63 2.99
N CYS A 64 -11.31 1.77 3.67
CA CYS A 64 -12.53 2.48 4.05
C CYS A 64 -13.18 3.16 2.85
N ILE A 65 -12.36 3.78 2.00
CA ILE A 65 -12.81 4.46 0.79
C ILE A 65 -13.39 3.46 -0.19
N ASP A 66 -12.73 2.31 -0.39
CA ASP A 66 -13.23 1.32 -1.35
C ASP A 66 -14.62 0.77 -0.95
N ARG A 67 -14.86 0.46 0.34
CA ARG A 67 -16.21 0.10 0.85
C ARG A 67 -17.25 1.22 0.80
N MET A 68 -16.82 2.48 0.77
CA MET A 68 -17.71 3.63 0.61
C MET A 68 -18.07 3.83 -0.85
N VAL A 69 -17.06 3.81 -1.72
CA VAL A 69 -17.15 3.91 -3.18
C VAL A 69 -18.05 2.82 -3.76
N GLU A 70 -17.99 1.59 -3.26
CA GLU A 70 -18.88 0.49 -3.66
C GLU A 70 -20.38 0.87 -3.63
N LYS A 71 -20.77 1.79 -2.73
CA LYS A 71 -22.16 2.24 -2.52
C LYS A 71 -22.52 3.52 -3.29
N LEU A 72 -21.56 4.13 -3.98
CA LEU A 72 -21.80 5.30 -4.83
C LEU A 72 -22.33 4.89 -6.21
N ASP A 73 -22.81 5.88 -6.95
CA ASP A 73 -23.34 5.69 -8.30
C ASP A 73 -22.31 5.11 -9.27
N VAL A 74 -22.78 4.44 -10.34
CA VAL A 74 -21.93 3.81 -11.35
C VAL A 74 -20.92 4.80 -11.93
N GLU A 75 -21.38 6.01 -12.29
CA GLU A 75 -20.55 7.07 -12.87
C GLU A 75 -19.37 7.47 -11.96
N MET A 76 -19.62 7.68 -10.65
CA MET A 76 -18.57 8.03 -9.69
C MET A 76 -17.53 6.90 -9.53
N ARG A 77 -17.99 5.64 -9.56
CA ARG A 77 -17.11 4.46 -9.48
C ARG A 77 -16.24 4.33 -10.74
N GLU A 78 -16.81 4.51 -11.91
CA GLU A 78 -16.10 4.46 -13.20
C GLU A 78 -15.08 5.60 -13.35
N HIS A 79 -15.43 6.81 -12.91
CA HIS A 79 -14.51 7.95 -12.83
C HIS A 79 -13.29 7.65 -11.95
N ARG A 80 -13.51 7.15 -10.72
CA ARG A 80 -12.42 6.74 -9.82
C ARG A 80 -11.54 5.64 -10.44
N LEU A 81 -12.13 4.63 -11.08
CA LEU A 81 -11.38 3.57 -11.76
C LEU A 81 -10.52 4.10 -12.92
N THR A 82 -11.02 5.09 -13.66
CA THR A 82 -10.29 5.76 -14.74
C THR A 82 -9.07 6.51 -14.18
N LEU A 83 -9.26 7.30 -13.12
CA LEU A 83 -8.17 7.99 -12.43
C LEU A 83 -7.11 7.02 -11.87
N ILE A 84 -7.52 5.88 -11.32
CA ILE A 84 -6.59 4.82 -10.86
C ILE A 84 -5.76 4.28 -12.03
N ARG A 85 -6.40 3.98 -13.16
CA ARG A 85 -5.73 3.45 -14.38
C ARG A 85 -4.70 4.43 -14.92
N GLU A 86 -5.07 5.71 -15.06
CA GLU A 86 -4.15 6.76 -15.51
C GLU A 86 -2.94 6.92 -14.57
N ARG A 87 -3.20 6.98 -13.26
CA ARG A 87 -2.13 7.16 -12.26
C ARG A 87 -1.19 5.96 -12.26
N LYS A 88 -1.68 4.72 -12.41
CA LYS A 88 -0.83 3.52 -12.56
C LYS A 88 0.04 3.61 -13.82
N GLY A 89 -0.52 3.99 -14.96
CA GLY A 89 0.25 4.21 -16.20
C GLY A 89 1.38 5.24 -16.02
N LYS A 90 1.09 6.38 -15.36
CA LYS A 90 2.07 7.43 -15.04
C LYS A 90 3.12 7.00 -14.00
N GLN A 91 2.82 6.00 -13.15
CA GLN A 91 3.76 5.45 -12.17
C GLN A 91 4.74 4.44 -12.76
N ASN A 92 4.26 3.54 -13.63
CA ASN A 92 5.06 2.46 -14.21
C ASN A 92 6.20 2.97 -15.11
N VAL A 93 6.12 4.20 -15.63
CA VAL A 93 7.20 4.83 -16.41
C VAL A 93 8.38 5.29 -15.53
N LEU A 94 8.16 5.51 -14.23
CA LEU A 94 9.19 6.02 -13.31
C LEU A 94 9.90 4.92 -12.49
N VAL A 95 9.27 3.75 -12.35
CA VAL A 95 9.93 2.56 -11.83
C VAL A 95 10.72 1.96 -12.98
N LYS A 96 12.01 2.31 -13.10
CA LYS A 96 12.94 1.53 -13.92
C LYS A 96 12.84 0.07 -13.47
N PRO A 97 12.86 -0.92 -14.39
CA PRO A 97 12.94 -2.31 -13.97
C PRO A 97 14.15 -2.47 -13.06
N ALA A 98 13.95 -3.09 -11.90
CA ALA A 98 15.06 -3.49 -11.05
C ALA A 98 15.89 -4.49 -11.86
N THR A 99 17.05 -4.06 -12.32
CA THR A 99 18.10 -4.99 -12.73
C THR A 99 18.59 -5.67 -11.47
N ASP A 100 18.62 -7.00 -11.46
CA ASP A 100 19.03 -7.82 -10.30
C ASP A 100 20.51 -7.60 -9.94
N ASN A 101 20.82 -6.47 -9.28
CA ASN A 101 22.17 -6.17 -8.79
C ASN A 101 22.24 -5.19 -7.60
N ASP A 102 21.10 -4.65 -7.11
CA ASP A 102 21.07 -3.80 -5.91
C ASP A 102 20.96 -4.63 -4.62
N ILE A 103 21.98 -5.46 -4.35
CA ILE A 103 22.20 -6.02 -3.01
C ILE A 103 22.77 -4.89 -2.13
N CYS A 104 21.88 -4.15 -1.46
CA CYS A 104 22.26 -3.13 -0.48
C CYS A 104 21.83 -3.54 0.94
N VAL A 105 22.68 -4.36 1.57
CA VAL A 105 22.90 -4.50 3.02
C VAL A 105 21.77 -4.03 3.97
N VAL A 106 20.84 -4.93 4.29
CA VAL A 106 20.11 -4.91 5.57
C VAL A 106 21.02 -5.37 6.73
N SER A 107 22.13 -4.66 6.92
CA SER A 107 23.02 -4.85 8.05
C SER A 107 22.43 -4.16 9.28
N SER A 108 21.83 -4.93 10.21
CA SER A 108 21.83 -4.69 11.68
C SER A 108 20.89 -5.60 12.51
N ILE A 109 20.16 -6.58 11.97
CA ILE A 109 19.30 -7.46 12.81
C ILE A 109 19.32 -8.96 12.51
N CYS A 110 20.25 -9.47 11.69
CA CYS A 110 20.44 -10.91 11.52
C CYS A 110 21.63 -11.41 12.37
N SER A 111 21.42 -11.52 13.68
CA SER A 111 22.47 -11.94 14.64
C SER A 111 22.09 -13.12 15.54
N ILE A 112 20.97 -13.81 15.27
CA ILE A 112 20.44 -14.85 16.18
C ILE A 112 20.50 -16.28 15.60
N LEU A 113 20.45 -16.49 14.27
CA LEU A 113 20.33 -17.84 13.69
C LEU A 113 21.32 -18.11 12.54
N SER A 114 22.56 -18.47 12.88
CA SER A 114 23.52 -19.11 11.96
C SER A 114 24.62 -19.89 12.70
N MET A 115 24.21 -20.95 13.41
CA MET A 115 25.02 -22.08 13.93
C MET A 115 24.02 -23.17 14.40
N ARG A 116 24.06 -24.46 14.04
CA ARG A 116 24.93 -25.27 13.16
C ARG A 116 24.13 -26.43 12.54
N SER A 117 24.34 -26.63 11.24
CA SER A 117 24.45 -27.90 10.50
C SER A 117 24.41 -29.27 11.22
N CYS A 118 23.63 -30.21 10.65
CA CYS A 118 24.06 -31.60 10.36
C CYS A 118 23.04 -32.30 9.44
N ASP A 119 23.53 -33.06 8.45
CA ASP A 119 22.75 -33.77 7.43
C ASP A 119 22.13 -35.10 7.92
N SER A 120 21.07 -35.57 7.25
CA SER A 120 20.69 -36.99 7.13
C SER A 120 19.73 -37.17 5.93
N GLU A 121 19.87 -38.29 5.23
CA GLU A 121 19.23 -38.60 3.93
C GLU A 121 17.88 -39.34 4.08
N ASP A 122 17.09 -39.33 2.99
CA ASP A 122 15.94 -40.21 2.66
C ASP A 122 14.72 -40.21 3.62
N SER A 123 13.48 -40.57 3.23
CA SER A 123 12.99 -41.29 2.04
C SER A 123 11.62 -40.77 1.56
N GLU A 124 11.19 -41.20 0.36
CA GLU A 124 9.79 -41.13 -0.12
C GLU A 124 8.87 -42.07 0.69
N GLU A 125 7.59 -41.71 0.87
CA GLU A 125 6.43 -42.56 0.46
C GLU A 125 5.08 -41.85 0.68
N ASP A 126 4.17 -41.99 -0.29
CA ASP A 126 2.76 -41.65 -0.17
C ASP A 126 2.01 -42.66 0.72
N SER A 127 1.04 -42.21 1.53
CA SER A 127 -0.18 -43.00 1.69
C SER A 127 -1.41 -42.19 2.10
N TYR A 128 -2.40 -42.25 1.22
CA TYR A 128 -3.80 -41.95 1.48
C TYR A 128 -4.43 -43.14 2.20
N TYR A 129 -4.95 -42.98 3.43
CA TYR A 129 -6.28 -43.47 3.80
C TYR A 129 -6.81 -42.87 5.11
N ASN A 130 -8.14 -42.87 5.19
CA ASN A 130 -8.99 -42.25 6.19
C ASN A 130 -9.31 -43.21 7.36
N GLU A 131 -9.36 -42.72 8.60
CA GLU A 131 -10.11 -43.40 9.67
C GLU A 131 -10.85 -42.39 10.56
N SER A 132 -12.17 -42.34 10.37
CA SER A 132 -13.11 -41.56 11.17
C SER A 132 -13.29 -42.21 12.55
N TYR A 133 -13.20 -41.44 13.64
CA TYR A 133 -13.84 -41.84 14.91
C TYR A 133 -14.49 -40.67 15.66
N TYR A 134 -15.59 -41.01 16.33
CA TYR A 134 -16.67 -40.12 16.78
C TYR A 134 -16.58 -39.89 18.29
N ILE A 135 -16.48 -38.63 18.74
CA ILE A 135 -16.63 -38.17 20.14
C ILE A 135 -17.11 -36.71 20.07
N ILE A 136 -18.31 -36.30 20.52
CA ILE A 136 -19.49 -37.07 21.00
C ILE A 136 -20.65 -36.82 20.03
#